data_AF-A0A452I9A5-F1
#
_entry.id   AF-A0A452I9A5-F1
#
_cell.length_a   1.000
_cell.length_b   1.000
_cell.length_c   1.000
_cell.angle_alpha   90.00
_cell.angle_beta   90.00
_cell.angle_gamma   90.00
#
_symmetry.space_group_name_H-M   'P 1'
#
loop_
_entity.id
_entity.type
_entity.pdbx_description
1 polymer ?
#
loop_
_entity_poly.entity_id
_entity_poly.type
_entity_poly.pdbx_seq_one_letter_code
_entity_poly.pdbx_strand_id
1 'polypeptide(L)'
;MGRKKKGGSGAGLRRAVIFDEDSRREYLTGFHKRKVERRKVAVEEIKRKLKEEQRKMKEERRKEYLKMLTERQEALDEADELEHLVTSRTESVSIDHPNHTVTVTTISDLDLSGARQLGLSSSGGGGNGSEEKEKSCGFTSTLPKKSGDPFLSQRISSLTASLHARIRKKPKGKQLRRGQDPHKKTQKPSARRTSKSQRRKLTGKRECNQD
;
A
#
# COMPACT_ATOMS: atom_id res chain seq x y z
N MET A 1 85.01 -21.76 -14.63
CA MET A 1 84.11 -20.85 -13.87
C MET A 1 82.74 -21.51 -13.77
N GLY A 2 82.34 -21.87 -12.55
CA GLY A 2 81.33 -22.88 -12.26
C GLY A 2 79.90 -22.52 -12.63
N ARG A 3 79.18 -23.51 -13.19
CA ARG A 3 77.73 -23.46 -13.35
C ARG A 3 77.07 -23.60 -11.97
N LYS A 4 76.41 -22.54 -11.51
CA LYS A 4 75.65 -22.51 -10.26
C LYS A 4 74.45 -23.47 -10.36
N LYS A 5 74.54 -24.62 -9.69
CA LYS A 5 73.44 -25.59 -9.55
C LYS A 5 72.29 -24.89 -8.80
N LYS A 6 71.18 -24.58 -9.48
CA LYS A 6 69.95 -24.14 -8.79
C LYS A 6 69.50 -25.32 -7.93
N GLY A 7 69.61 -25.17 -6.62
CA GLY A 7 69.12 -26.15 -5.65
C GLY A 7 67.66 -26.43 -5.92
N GLY A 8 67.36 -27.68 -6.29
CA GLY A 8 66.00 -28.16 -6.42
C GLY A 8 65.32 -28.18 -5.05
N SER A 9 64.74 -27.04 -4.66
CA SER A 9 63.77 -26.95 -3.57
C SER A 9 62.39 -27.44 -4.08
N GLY A 10 62.38 -28.64 -4.66
CA GLY A 10 61.18 -29.36 -5.06
C GLY A 10 60.82 -30.44 -4.04
N ALA A 11 61.05 -30.18 -2.75
CA ALA A 11 60.46 -31.01 -1.71
C ALA A 11 58.96 -30.73 -1.73
N GLY A 12 58.22 -31.59 -2.45
CA GLY A 12 56.78 -31.46 -2.61
C GLY A 12 56.14 -31.16 -1.27
N LEU A 13 55.56 -29.96 -1.16
CA LEU A 13 54.85 -29.50 0.02
C LEU A 13 53.72 -30.50 0.30
N ARG A 14 53.96 -31.45 1.21
CA ARG A 14 52.94 -32.39 1.65
C ARG A 14 51.86 -31.55 2.30
N ARG A 15 50.72 -31.43 1.61
CA ARG A 15 49.58 -30.65 2.07
C ARG A 15 48.94 -31.44 3.20
N ALA A 16 49.34 -31.16 4.44
CA ALA A 16 48.78 -31.79 5.62
C ALA A 16 47.36 -31.25 5.82
N VAL A 17 46.36 -32.12 5.61
CA VAL A 17 44.96 -31.81 5.94
C VAL A 17 44.77 -32.16 7.41
N ILE A 18 44.84 -31.14 8.27
CA ILE A 18 44.52 -31.28 9.69
C ILE A 18 43.03 -30.99 9.81
N PHE A 19 42.30 -31.95 10.37
CA PHE A 19 40.88 -31.76 10.67
C PHE A 19 40.75 -31.22 12.08
N ASP A 20 40.06 -30.09 12.23
CA ASP A 20 39.62 -29.63 13.54
C ASP A 20 38.59 -30.60 14.10
N GLU A 21 38.94 -31.28 15.19
CA GLU A 21 38.07 -32.26 15.81
C GLU A 21 36.75 -31.66 16.27
N ASP A 22 36.74 -30.41 16.72
CA ASP A 22 35.52 -29.72 17.15
C ASP A 22 34.58 -29.46 15.98
N SER A 23 35.10 -28.97 14.85
CA SER A 23 34.32 -28.82 13.63
C SER A 23 33.75 -30.16 13.15
N ARG A 24 34.52 -31.25 13.29
CA ARG A 24 34.08 -32.62 12.98
C ARG A 24 32.98 -33.09 13.93
N ARG A 25 33.11 -32.83 15.23
CA ARG A 25 32.10 -33.15 16.25
C ARG A 25 30.81 -32.39 16.00
N GLU A 26 30.87 -31.10 15.69
CA GLU A 26 29.71 -30.28 15.33
C GLU A 26 29.10 -30.72 14.00
N TYR A 27 29.91 -31.11 13.02
CA TYR A 27 29.41 -31.67 11.78
C TYR A 27 28.64 -32.98 12.04
N LEU A 28 29.20 -33.90 12.81
CA LEU A 28 28.57 -35.21 13.06
C LEU A 28 27.38 -35.17 14.03
N THR A 29 27.36 -34.27 15.02
CA THR A 29 26.29 -34.22 16.03
C THR A 29 25.28 -33.09 15.77
N GLY A 30 25.70 -32.04 15.07
CA GLY A 30 24.92 -30.82 14.84
C GLY A 30 23.83 -30.91 13.78
N PHE A 31 23.35 -32.10 13.41
CA PHE A 31 22.28 -32.27 12.41
C PHE A 31 21.01 -31.52 12.78
N HIS A 32 20.65 -31.49 14.07
CA HIS A 32 19.49 -30.72 14.54
C HIS A 32 19.71 -29.22 14.37
N LYS A 33 20.90 -28.72 14.72
CA LYS A 33 21.29 -27.31 14.51
C LYS A 33 21.14 -26.91 13.04
N ARG A 34 21.76 -27.68 12.12
CA ARG A 34 21.65 -27.44 10.66
C ARG A 34 20.23 -27.54 10.12
N LYS A 35 19.41 -28.44 10.67
CA LYS A 35 17.99 -28.57 10.27
C LYS A 35 17.20 -27.33 10.71
N VAL A 36 17.46 -26.82 11.91
CA VAL A 36 16.83 -25.60 12.41
C VAL A 36 17.33 -24.38 11.64
N GLU A 37 18.61 -24.27 11.36
CA GLU A 37 19.20 -23.19 10.55
C GLU A 37 18.58 -23.13 9.16
N ARG A 38 18.53 -24.25 8.44
CA ARG A 38 17.87 -24.30 7.12
C ARG A 38 16.41 -23.86 7.18
N ARG A 39 15.68 -24.25 8.23
CA ARG A 39 14.28 -23.81 8.43
C ARG A 39 14.21 -22.31 8.72
N LYS A 40 15.11 -21.78 9.54
CA LYS A 40 15.18 -20.35 9.85
C LYS A 40 15.49 -19.54 8.60
N VAL A 41 16.48 -19.94 7.82
CA VAL A 41 16.86 -19.31 6.55
C VAL A 41 15.66 -19.28 5.59
N ALA A 42 15.00 -20.42 5.36
CA ALA A 42 13.82 -20.46 4.49
C ALA A 42 12.69 -19.54 4.99
N VAL A 43 12.44 -19.50 6.30
CA VAL A 43 11.42 -18.61 6.89
C VAL A 43 11.81 -17.14 6.75
N GLU A 44 13.09 -16.80 6.94
CA GLU A 44 13.59 -15.43 6.80
C GLU A 44 13.54 -14.96 5.34
N GLU A 45 13.90 -15.81 4.38
CA GLU A 45 13.76 -15.53 2.95
C GLU A 45 12.31 -15.25 2.56
N ILE A 46 11.37 -16.09 3.01
CA ILE A 46 9.93 -15.86 2.77
C ILE A 46 9.48 -14.53 3.38
N LYS A 47 9.91 -14.22 4.62
CA LYS A 47 9.59 -12.96 5.28
C LYS A 47 10.18 -11.75 4.55
N ARG A 48 11.41 -11.85 4.00
CA ARG A 48 12.04 -10.78 3.23
C ARG A 48 11.26 -10.50 1.95
N LYS A 49 10.92 -11.54 1.18
CA LYS A 49 10.11 -11.42 -0.04
C LYS A 49 8.75 -10.76 0.24
N LEU A 50 8.05 -11.19 1.29
CA LEU A 50 6.77 -10.59 1.68
C LEU A 50 6.90 -9.09 2.04
N LYS A 51 7.98 -8.71 2.75
CA LYS A 51 8.23 -7.30 3.10
C LYS A 51 8.57 -6.46 1.87
N GLU A 52 9.32 -7.00 0.93
CA GLU A 52 9.66 -6.33 -0.33
C GLU A 52 8.41 -6.10 -1.18
N GLU A 53 7.53 -7.09 -1.31
CA GLU A 53 6.24 -6.94 -1.99
C GLU A 53 5.37 -5.86 -1.33
N GLN A 54 5.29 -5.85 0.01
CA GLN A 54 4.57 -4.81 0.74
C GLN A 54 5.18 -3.41 0.54
N ARG A 55 6.50 -3.31 0.46
CA ARG A 55 7.19 -2.04 0.18
C ARG A 55 6.90 -1.56 -1.22
N LYS A 56 6.99 -2.42 -2.23
CA LYS A 56 6.65 -2.10 -3.62
C LYS A 56 5.23 -1.57 -3.74
N MET A 57 4.25 -2.29 -3.18
CA MET A 57 2.84 -1.84 -3.17
C MET A 57 2.64 -0.48 -2.49
N LYS A 58 3.38 -0.19 -1.42
CA LYS A 58 3.31 1.13 -0.75
C LYS A 58 3.99 2.23 -1.57
N GLU A 59 5.11 1.92 -2.19
CA GLU A 59 5.86 2.85 -3.04
C GLU A 59 5.09 3.17 -4.32
N GLU A 60 4.46 2.19 -4.96
CA GLU A 60 3.57 2.38 -6.11
C GLU A 60 2.42 3.32 -5.75
N ARG A 61 1.68 3.02 -4.67
CA ARG A 61 0.63 3.92 -4.17
C ARG A 61 1.14 5.33 -3.85
N ARG A 62 2.33 5.45 -3.25
CA ARG A 62 2.92 6.76 -2.93
C ARG A 62 3.31 7.51 -4.21
N LYS A 63 3.86 6.83 -5.21
CA LYS A 63 4.21 7.40 -6.51
C LYS A 63 2.96 7.87 -7.25
N GLU A 64 1.91 7.05 -7.28
CA GLU A 64 0.62 7.44 -7.84
C GLU A 64 0.03 8.66 -7.14
N TYR A 65 0.05 8.69 -5.81
CA TYR A 65 -0.40 9.84 -5.05
C TYR A 65 0.41 11.11 -5.36
N LEU A 66 1.73 10.98 -5.47
CA LEU A 66 2.60 12.10 -5.86
C LEU A 66 2.31 12.56 -7.29
N LYS A 67 2.08 11.64 -8.23
CA LYS A 67 1.69 11.98 -9.61
C LYS A 67 0.40 12.78 -9.67
N MET A 68 -0.63 12.36 -8.94
CA MET A 68 -1.89 13.12 -8.88
C MET A 68 -1.70 14.54 -8.33
N LEU A 69 -0.75 14.73 -7.40
CA LEU A 69 -0.41 16.06 -6.89
C LEU A 69 0.39 16.88 -7.91
N THR A 70 1.34 16.27 -8.62
CA THR A 70 2.10 16.97 -9.66
C THR A 70 1.22 17.34 -10.84
N GLU A 71 0.37 16.43 -11.32
CA GLU A 71 -0.59 16.69 -12.40
C GLU A 71 -1.54 17.85 -12.04
N ARG A 72 -1.97 17.92 -10.77
CA ARG A 72 -2.77 19.06 -10.29
C ARG A 72 -1.98 20.36 -10.29
N GLN A 73 -0.71 20.33 -9.88
CA GLN A 73 0.12 21.53 -9.86
C GLN A 73 0.41 22.00 -11.29
N GLU A 74 0.79 21.08 -12.18
CA GLU A 74 1.01 21.35 -13.60
C GLU A 74 -0.24 21.98 -14.24
N ALA A 75 -1.44 21.48 -13.94
CA ALA A 75 -2.68 22.08 -14.43
C ALA A 75 -2.95 23.50 -13.91
N LEU A 76 -2.47 23.85 -12.71
CA LEU A 76 -2.55 25.22 -12.20
C LEU A 76 -1.51 26.10 -12.89
N ASP A 77 -0.28 25.62 -13.03
CA ASP A 77 0.80 26.34 -13.69
C ASP A 77 0.44 26.62 -15.16
N GLU A 78 -0.15 25.65 -15.89
CA GLU A 78 -0.66 25.83 -17.26
C GLU A 78 -1.78 26.89 -17.34
N ALA A 79 -2.62 26.99 -16.31
CA ALA A 79 -3.69 27.99 -16.25
C ALA A 79 -3.11 29.40 -16.03
N ASP A 80 -2.13 29.53 -15.15
CA ASP A 80 -1.42 30.79 -14.90
C ASP A 80 -0.66 31.25 -16.16
N GLU A 81 -0.01 30.32 -16.89
CA GLU A 81 0.62 30.61 -18.18
C GLU A 81 -0.38 31.12 -19.23
N LEU A 82 -1.58 30.53 -19.29
CA LEU A 82 -2.64 30.97 -20.19
C LEU A 82 -3.17 32.35 -19.81
N GLU A 83 -3.34 32.64 -18.53
CA GLU A 83 -3.73 33.96 -18.03
C GLU A 83 -2.69 35.01 -18.40
N HIS A 84 -1.40 34.72 -18.22
CA HIS A 84 -0.32 35.61 -18.64
C HIS A 84 -0.34 35.88 -20.14
N LEU A 85 -0.60 34.87 -20.97
CA LEU A 85 -0.72 35.05 -22.41
C LEU A 85 -1.95 35.89 -22.79
N VAL A 86 -3.10 35.64 -22.14
CA VAL A 86 -4.33 36.42 -22.36
C VAL A 86 -4.12 37.87 -21.93
N THR A 87 -3.61 38.12 -20.74
CA THR A 87 -3.34 39.47 -20.22
C THR A 87 -2.33 40.24 -21.07
N SER A 88 -1.26 39.57 -21.54
CA SER A 88 -0.28 40.17 -22.46
C SER A 88 -0.87 40.47 -23.84
N ARG A 89 -1.85 39.69 -24.30
CA ARG A 89 -2.59 39.98 -25.54
C ARG A 89 -3.61 41.09 -25.34
N THR A 90 -4.25 41.15 -24.17
CA THR A 90 -5.27 42.14 -23.80
C THR A 90 -4.69 43.31 -23.04
N GLU A 91 -3.55 43.85 -23.49
CA GLU A 91 -3.00 45.08 -22.92
C GLU A 91 -4.03 46.21 -23.08
N SER A 92 -4.69 46.54 -21.97
CA SER A 92 -5.67 47.62 -21.91
C SER A 92 -4.96 48.93 -21.62
N VAL A 93 -5.14 49.92 -22.48
CA VAL A 93 -4.55 51.26 -22.29
C VAL A 93 -5.56 52.12 -21.54
N SER A 94 -5.24 52.44 -20.29
CA SER A 94 -6.02 53.42 -19.51
C SER A 94 -5.47 54.82 -19.77
N ILE A 95 -6.32 55.69 -20.31
CA ILE A 95 -6.00 57.08 -20.57
C ILE A 95 -6.80 57.92 -19.59
N ASP A 96 -6.09 58.68 -18.76
CA ASP A 96 -6.72 59.57 -17.80
C ASP A 96 -7.07 60.90 -18.45
N HIS A 97 -8.34 61.29 -18.34
CA HIS A 97 -8.87 62.54 -18.85
C HIS A 97 -9.31 63.42 -17.68
N PRO A 98 -9.33 64.76 -17.82
CA PRO A 98 -9.52 65.68 -16.70
C PRO A 98 -10.82 65.51 -15.88
N ASN A 99 -11.82 64.77 -16.38
CA ASN A 99 -13.09 64.53 -15.67
C ASN A 99 -13.49 63.03 -15.60
N HIS A 100 -12.71 62.11 -16.15
CA HIS A 100 -13.00 60.66 -16.19
C HIS A 100 -11.80 59.88 -16.72
N THR A 101 -11.74 58.57 -16.46
CA THR A 101 -10.72 57.69 -17.04
C THR A 101 -11.36 56.80 -18.11
N VAL A 102 -10.73 56.71 -19.29
CA VAL A 102 -11.18 55.85 -20.39
C VAL A 102 -10.20 54.71 -20.57
N THR A 103 -10.70 53.48 -20.46
CA THR A 103 -9.91 52.27 -20.74
C THR A 103 -10.24 51.79 -22.15
N VAL A 104 -9.23 51.78 -23.04
CA VAL A 104 -9.38 51.33 -24.42
C VAL A 104 -8.84 49.91 -24.55
N THR A 105 -9.72 48.97 -24.87
CA THR A 105 -9.41 47.57 -25.18
C THR A 105 -9.78 47.26 -26.63
N THR A 106 -8.89 46.61 -27.36
CA THR A 106 -9.13 46.21 -28.75
C THR A 106 -10.17 45.10 -28.82
N ILE A 107 -11.26 45.36 -29.54
CA ILE A 107 -12.46 44.49 -29.63
C ILE A 107 -12.28 43.25 -30.51
N SER A 108 -11.15 43.10 -31.21
CA SER A 108 -10.91 42.01 -32.15
C SER A 108 -10.85 40.62 -31.50
N ASP A 109 -10.47 40.55 -30.22
CA ASP A 109 -10.15 39.30 -29.52
C ASP A 109 -11.10 38.98 -28.36
N LEU A 110 -11.99 39.91 -28.01
CA LEU A 110 -13.01 39.73 -26.97
C LEU A 110 -14.30 39.24 -27.64
N ASP A 111 -14.57 37.93 -27.55
CA ASP A 111 -15.82 37.35 -28.03
C ASP A 111 -17.00 37.72 -27.09
N LEU A 112 -17.58 38.90 -27.32
CA LEU A 112 -18.78 39.37 -26.63
C LEU A 112 -20.04 38.54 -26.99
N SER A 113 -19.95 37.58 -27.92
CA SER A 113 -21.09 36.72 -28.28
C SER A 113 -21.41 35.71 -27.17
N GLY A 114 -20.39 35.25 -26.43
CA GLY A 114 -20.53 34.30 -25.31
C GLY A 114 -21.27 34.85 -24.09
N ALA A 115 -21.33 36.18 -23.91
CA ALA A 115 -22.08 36.82 -22.83
C ALA A 115 -23.58 36.48 -22.86
N ARG A 116 -24.12 36.11 -24.03
CA ARG A 116 -25.51 35.64 -24.19
C ARG A 116 -25.71 34.21 -23.71
N GLN A 117 -24.66 33.39 -23.70
CA GLN A 117 -24.72 31.97 -23.35
C GLN A 117 -24.68 31.72 -21.83
N LEU A 118 -24.13 32.66 -21.06
CA LEU A 118 -24.10 32.62 -19.58
C LEU A 118 -25.38 33.15 -18.90
N GLY A 119 -26.44 33.44 -19.67
CA GLY A 119 -27.73 33.87 -19.10
C GLY A 119 -27.70 35.27 -18.45
N LEU A 120 -26.64 36.05 -18.65
CA LEU A 120 -26.57 37.45 -18.20
C LEU A 120 -27.19 38.37 -19.24
N SER A 121 -28.48 38.18 -19.51
CA SER A 121 -29.24 39.17 -20.26
C SER A 121 -29.38 40.43 -19.42
N SER A 122 -28.88 41.54 -19.96
CA SER A 122 -29.17 42.92 -19.56
C SER A 122 -30.61 43.08 -19.09
N SER A 123 -30.77 43.28 -17.78
CA SER A 123 -31.94 43.93 -17.19
C SER A 123 -31.41 45.22 -16.57
N GLY A 124 -31.52 46.30 -17.33
CA GLY A 124 -31.26 47.64 -16.81
C GLY A 124 -32.21 47.98 -15.67
N GLY A 125 -31.68 48.70 -14.67
CA GLY A 125 -32.46 49.59 -13.81
C GLY A 125 -32.69 49.11 -12.38
N GLY A 126 -31.94 49.71 -11.46
CA GLY A 126 -32.51 50.18 -10.18
C GLY A 126 -32.19 49.38 -8.91
N GLY A 127 -31.23 49.89 -8.15
CA GLY A 127 -31.49 50.24 -6.75
C GLY A 127 -31.31 49.17 -5.66
N ASN A 128 -30.49 49.57 -4.68
CA ASN A 128 -30.47 49.22 -3.26
C ASN A 128 -29.63 48.02 -2.81
N GLY A 129 -28.75 48.37 -1.89
CA GLY A 129 -27.82 47.47 -1.23
C GLY A 129 -28.50 46.52 -0.25
N SER A 130 -27.75 45.49 0.10
CA SER A 130 -27.91 44.85 1.39
C SER A 130 -26.57 44.28 1.79
N GLU A 131 -26.25 44.60 3.03
CA GLU A 131 -25.00 44.41 3.72
C GLU A 131 -24.63 42.94 3.93
N GLU A 132 -23.35 42.82 4.24
CA GLU A 132 -22.60 41.65 4.62
C GLU A 132 -23.29 40.77 5.67
N LYS A 133 -23.10 39.47 5.53
CA LYS A 133 -23.21 38.56 6.67
C LYS A 133 -22.19 37.44 6.55
N GLU A 134 -20.99 37.76 7.04
CA GLU A 134 -20.02 36.77 7.44
C GLU A 134 -20.66 35.82 8.49
N LYS A 135 -20.60 34.52 8.23
CA LYS A 135 -20.72 33.49 9.26
C LYS A 135 -19.39 32.77 9.35
N SER A 136 -18.54 33.28 10.22
CA SER A 136 -17.45 32.51 10.80
C SER A 136 -18.04 31.43 11.72
N CYS A 137 -17.81 30.17 11.40
CA CYS A 137 -17.87 29.09 12.38
C CYS A 137 -16.66 28.18 12.18
N GLY A 138 -15.57 28.55 12.85
CA GLY A 138 -14.42 27.67 13.01
C GLY A 138 -14.82 26.45 13.84
N PHE A 139 -15.09 25.33 13.16
CA PHE A 139 -15.18 24.01 13.79
C PHE A 139 -13.84 23.31 13.65
N THR A 140 -12.95 23.55 14.61
CA THR A 140 -11.73 22.74 14.77
C THR A 140 -12.13 21.37 15.34
N SER A 141 -12.62 20.47 14.48
CA SER A 141 -12.69 19.06 14.86
C SER A 141 -11.30 18.47 14.85
N THR A 142 -10.75 18.32 16.05
CA THR A 142 -9.58 17.48 16.29
C THR A 142 -9.90 16.06 15.83
N LEU A 143 -9.26 15.60 14.75
CA LEU A 143 -9.41 14.24 14.23
C LEU A 143 -9.01 13.21 15.32
N PRO A 144 -9.79 12.13 15.52
CA PRO A 144 -9.42 11.08 16.47
C PRO A 144 -8.17 10.33 15.98
N LYS A 145 -7.09 10.38 16.79
CA LYS A 145 -5.78 9.72 16.55
C LYS A 145 -5.79 8.19 16.71
N LYS A 146 -6.91 7.52 16.46
CA LYS A 146 -7.01 6.06 16.47
C LYS A 146 -7.91 5.68 15.31
N SER A 147 -7.50 4.71 14.49
CA SER A 147 -8.30 4.18 13.38
C SER A 147 -9.53 3.45 13.94
N GLY A 148 -10.50 4.22 14.44
CA GLY A 148 -11.86 3.78 14.65
C GLY A 148 -12.51 3.57 13.28
N ASP A 149 -13.41 2.62 13.21
CA ASP A 149 -14.03 2.14 11.98
C ASP A 149 -14.38 3.31 11.05
N PRO A 150 -14.05 3.21 9.75
CA PRO A 150 -14.35 4.26 8.79
C PRO A 150 -15.82 4.65 8.94
N PHE A 151 -16.12 5.94 8.84
CA PHE A 151 -17.49 6.46 8.90
C PHE A 151 -18.28 5.91 7.71
N LEU A 152 -18.76 4.68 7.87
CA LEU A 152 -19.51 3.92 6.88
C LEU A 152 -20.96 3.93 7.31
N SER A 153 -21.85 4.15 6.34
CA SER A 153 -23.28 4.09 6.59
C SER A 153 -23.67 2.73 7.16
N GLN A 154 -24.72 2.69 7.98
CA GLN A 154 -25.19 1.47 8.65
C GLN A 154 -25.42 0.30 7.67
N ARG A 155 -25.81 0.61 6.42
CA ARG A 155 -25.97 -0.38 5.33
C ARG A 155 -24.65 -1.01 4.92
N ILE A 156 -23.58 -0.23 4.83
CA ILE A 156 -22.25 -0.72 4.43
C ILE A 156 -21.62 -1.53 5.58
N SER A 157 -21.75 -1.06 6.82
CA SER A 157 -21.22 -1.75 8.01
C SER A 157 -21.90 -3.10 8.25
N SER A 158 -23.23 -3.18 8.08
CA SER A 158 -23.96 -4.45 8.20
C SER A 158 -23.63 -5.44 7.08
N LEU A 159 -23.48 -4.95 5.84
CA LEU A 159 -23.11 -5.78 4.70
C LEU A 159 -21.70 -6.37 4.85
N THR A 160 -20.72 -5.53 5.21
CA THR A 160 -19.33 -5.96 5.43
C THR A 160 -19.23 -6.98 6.57
N ALA A 161 -19.92 -6.76 7.69
CA ALA A 161 -20.01 -7.73 8.77
C ALA A 161 -20.62 -9.08 8.32
N SER A 162 -21.68 -9.04 7.50
CA SER A 162 -22.34 -10.24 6.95
C SER A 162 -21.42 -11.02 6.00
N LEU A 163 -20.66 -10.32 5.14
CA LEU A 163 -19.66 -10.93 4.26
C LEU A 163 -18.55 -11.61 5.06
N HIS A 164 -17.98 -10.91 6.05
CA HIS A 164 -16.95 -11.48 6.92
C HIS A 164 -17.46 -12.69 7.73
N ALA A 165 -18.70 -12.66 8.20
CA ALA A 165 -19.32 -13.80 8.88
C ALA A 165 -19.48 -15.01 7.96
N ARG A 166 -19.89 -14.79 6.69
CA ARG A 166 -20.10 -15.85 5.70
C ARG A 166 -18.80 -16.50 5.24
N ILE A 167 -17.73 -15.70 5.11
CA ILE A 167 -16.37 -16.18 4.80
C ILE A 167 -15.84 -17.07 5.93
N ARG A 168 -16.13 -16.75 7.19
CA ARG A 168 -15.73 -17.57 8.36
C ARG A 168 -16.55 -18.86 8.54
N LYS A 169 -17.70 -19.01 7.85
CA LYS A 169 -18.63 -20.14 8.00
C LYS A 169 -18.40 -21.29 7.01
N LYS A 170 -17.36 -21.24 6.15
CA LYS A 170 -16.91 -22.44 5.41
C LYS A 170 -16.36 -23.47 6.44
N PRO A 171 -16.70 -24.77 6.30
CA PRO A 171 -16.97 -25.62 7.44
C PRO A 171 -15.67 -26.10 8.13
N LYS A 172 -15.38 -25.55 9.31
CA LYS A 172 -14.74 -26.36 10.36
C LYS A 172 -15.85 -26.98 11.19
N GLY A 173 -16.08 -28.26 10.94
CA GLY A 173 -17.06 -29.05 11.68
C GLY A 173 -16.85 -28.96 13.19
N LYS A 174 -18.00 -29.06 13.88
CA LYS A 174 -18.22 -29.19 15.33
C LYS A 174 -18.16 -27.88 16.13
N GLN A 175 -19.35 -27.29 16.28
CA GLN A 175 -19.69 -26.34 17.34
C GLN A 175 -19.51 -27.00 18.72
N LEU A 176 -18.67 -26.40 19.57
CA LEU A 176 -18.63 -26.72 20.99
C LEU A 176 -19.68 -25.83 21.68
N ARG A 177 -20.77 -26.44 22.16
CA ARG A 177 -21.74 -25.77 23.05
C ARG A 177 -21.03 -25.43 24.35
N ARG A 178 -21.00 -24.14 24.69
CA ARG A 178 -20.52 -23.61 25.97
C ARG A 178 -21.70 -23.70 26.95
N GLY A 179 -21.68 -24.70 27.82
CA GLY A 179 -22.51 -24.81 29.03
C GLY A 179 -21.57 -25.00 30.21
N GLN A 180 -21.82 -24.26 31.28
CA GLN A 180 -20.98 -24.17 32.48
C GLN A 180 -20.98 -25.50 33.24
N ASP A 181 -19.81 -25.94 33.71
CA ASP A 181 -19.65 -26.87 34.83
C ASP A 181 -18.19 -26.78 35.34
N PRO A 182 -17.94 -26.36 36.59
CA PRO A 182 -16.59 -26.24 37.12
C PRO A 182 -16.28 -27.49 37.95
N HIS A 183 -15.86 -28.61 37.34
CA HIS A 183 -15.04 -29.65 38.00
C HIS A 183 -14.77 -30.84 37.06
N LYS A 184 -13.92 -30.69 36.03
CA LYS A 184 -13.16 -31.83 35.46
C LYS A 184 -11.77 -31.38 35.02
N LYS A 185 -10.76 -32.01 35.62
CA LYS A 185 -9.33 -31.83 35.34
C LYS A 185 -9.04 -32.06 33.85
N THR A 186 -8.48 -31.06 33.19
CA THR A 186 -8.02 -31.10 31.80
C THR A 186 -6.71 -31.88 31.70
N GLN A 187 -6.79 -33.16 31.34
CA GLN A 187 -5.63 -33.83 30.76
C GLN A 187 -5.44 -33.35 29.31
N LYS A 188 -4.22 -32.90 28.98
CA LYS A 188 -3.84 -32.48 27.64
C LYS A 188 -3.95 -33.68 26.67
N PRO A 189 -4.50 -33.54 25.45
CA PRO A 189 -4.53 -34.66 24.52
C PRO A 189 -3.11 -34.93 24.01
N SER A 190 -2.55 -36.08 24.37
CA SER A 190 -1.29 -36.58 23.84
C SER A 190 -1.42 -36.78 22.33
N ALA A 191 -0.60 -36.07 21.57
CA ALA A 191 -0.51 -36.26 20.13
C ALA A 191 -0.10 -37.71 19.81
N ARG A 192 -0.73 -38.25 18.75
CA ARG A 192 -0.40 -39.50 18.03
C ARG A 192 -1.02 -40.78 18.59
N ARG A 193 -2.24 -41.07 18.14
CA ARG A 193 -2.71 -42.44 17.83
C ARG A 193 -4.01 -42.36 17.01
N THR A 194 -3.90 -42.09 15.71
CA THR A 194 -5.03 -42.36 14.81
C THR A 194 -5.14 -43.87 14.62
N SER A 195 -6.35 -44.43 14.69
CA SER A 195 -6.53 -45.88 14.56
C SER A 195 -6.23 -46.34 13.13
N LYS A 196 -5.82 -47.62 12.97
CA LYS A 196 -5.54 -48.22 11.64
C LYS A 196 -6.71 -48.08 10.67
N SER A 197 -7.95 -48.19 11.18
CA SER A 197 -9.18 -47.97 10.43
C SER A 197 -9.32 -46.52 9.95
N GLN A 198 -9.03 -45.56 10.82
CA GLN A 198 -9.09 -44.13 10.49
C GLN A 198 -8.05 -43.74 9.42
N ARG A 199 -6.87 -44.37 9.43
CA ARG A 199 -5.86 -44.22 8.37
C ARG A 199 -6.35 -44.80 7.04
N ARG A 200 -6.90 -46.02 7.03
CA ARG A 200 -7.45 -46.66 5.81
C ARG A 200 -8.55 -45.83 5.16
N LYS A 201 -9.43 -45.19 5.94
CA LYS A 201 -10.49 -44.32 5.41
C LYS A 201 -9.95 -43.06 4.72
N LEU A 202 -8.81 -42.53 5.18
CA LEU A 202 -8.21 -41.32 4.58
C LEU A 202 -7.41 -41.63 3.31
N THR A 203 -6.78 -42.79 3.22
CA THR A 203 -5.91 -43.16 2.07
C THR A 203 -6.55 -44.14 1.10
N GLY A 204 -7.76 -44.62 1.37
CA GLY A 204 -8.36 -45.80 0.72
C GLY A 204 -9.39 -45.52 -0.37
N LYS A 205 -9.52 -44.29 -0.88
CA LYS A 205 -10.28 -44.04 -2.11
C LYS A 205 -9.33 -44.16 -3.31
N ARG A 206 -9.08 -45.40 -3.76
CA ARG A 206 -8.67 -45.63 -5.14
C ARG A 206 -9.94 -46.01 -5.90
N GLU A 207 -10.21 -45.25 -6.95
CA GLU A 207 -11.26 -45.51 -7.93
C GLU A 207 -11.08 -46.93 -8.46
N CYS A 208 -12.11 -47.76 -8.26
CA CYS A 208 -12.26 -49.01 -8.96
C CYS A 208 -12.75 -48.63 -10.36
N ASN A 209 -11.82 -48.45 -11.31
CA ASN A 209 -12.18 -48.50 -12.72
C ASN A 209 -12.64 -49.94 -12.99
N GLN A 210 -13.90 -50.09 -13.35
CA GLN A 210 -14.44 -51.33 -13.89
C GLN A 210 -14.12 -51.32 -15.38
N ASP A 211 -13.45 -52.36 -15.84
CA ASP A 211 -13.43 -52.78 -17.25
C ASP A 211 -14.59 -53.75 -17.50
#